data_AF-A0A6B3ECA9-F1
#
_entry.id   AF-A0A6B3ECA9-F1
#
_cell.length_a   1.000
_cell.length_b   1.000
_cell.length_c   1.000
_cell.angle_alpha   90.00
_cell.angle_beta   90.00
_cell.angle_gamma   90.00
#
_symmetry.space_group_name_H-M   'P 1'
#
loop_
_entity.id
_entity.type
_entity.pdbx_description
1 polymer ?
#
loop_
_entity_poly.entity_id
_entity_poly.type
_entity_poly.pdbx_seq_one_letter_code
_entity_poly.pdbx_strand_id
1 'polypeptide(L)'
;MNSLVARPRVLLAALCATALLTGCSAQAQSPREKTAGAQRAGLPRASSELQSDYEKVIKDVLPSVVQITAGDSLGSGIVYDDKGHVVTNA
;
A
#
# COMPACT_ATOMS: atom_id res chain seq x y z
N MET A 1 55.70 -11.29 -14.15
CA MET A 1 54.94 -11.06 -15.41
C MET A 1 53.62 -11.80 -15.29
N ASN A 2 52.53 -11.11 -15.67
CA ASN A 2 51.16 -11.61 -15.86
C ASN A 2 50.29 -11.63 -14.58
N SER A 3 49.60 -10.53 -14.25
CA SER A 3 48.37 -10.01 -14.90
C SER A 3 47.15 -10.90 -14.66
N LEU A 4 46.57 -10.82 -13.47
CA LEU A 4 45.19 -11.22 -13.24
C LEU A 4 44.33 -9.95 -13.23
N VAL A 5 43.88 -9.63 -14.44
CA VAL A 5 42.91 -8.59 -14.77
C VAL A 5 41.71 -8.73 -13.84
N ALA A 6 41.62 -7.84 -12.86
CA ALA A 6 40.43 -7.66 -12.05
C ALA A 6 39.27 -7.34 -13.00
N ARG A 7 38.30 -8.24 -13.05
CA ARG A 7 37.19 -8.21 -14.03
C ARG A 7 36.43 -6.88 -13.87
N PRO A 8 36.33 -6.05 -14.92
CA PRO A 8 35.76 -4.69 -14.83
C PRO A 8 34.28 -4.70 -14.40
N ARG A 9 33.58 -5.82 -14.59
CA ARG A 9 32.20 -6.03 -14.14
C ARG A 9 32.05 -6.11 -12.61
N VAL A 10 33.06 -6.60 -11.89
CA VAL A 10 33.03 -6.70 -10.42
C VAL A 10 33.26 -5.33 -9.78
N LEU A 11 34.15 -4.53 -10.38
CA LEU A 11 34.39 -3.16 -9.95
C LEU A 11 33.16 -2.24 -10.18
N LEU A 12 32.45 -2.42 -11.30
CA LEU A 12 31.24 -1.64 -11.60
C LEU A 12 30.07 -1.94 -10.65
N ALA A 13 29.87 -3.21 -10.29
CA ALA A 13 28.84 -3.62 -9.33
C ALA A 13 29.12 -3.10 -7.91
N ALA A 14 30.39 -3.09 -7.50
CA ALA A 14 30.81 -2.53 -6.21
C ALA A 14 30.61 -1.00 -6.15
N LEU A 15 30.82 -0.28 -7.25
CA LEU A 15 30.63 1.17 -7.34
C LEU A 15 29.14 1.58 -7.26
N CYS A 16 28.23 0.79 -7.85
CA CYS A 16 26.79 1.05 -7.76
C CYS A 16 26.22 0.79 -6.36
N ALA A 17 26.79 -0.16 -5.61
CA ALA A 17 26.33 -0.49 -4.26
C ALA A 17 26.66 0.62 -3.25
N THR A 18 27.80 1.32 -3.40
CA THR A 18 28.18 2.42 -2.49
C THR A 18 27.41 3.71 -2.77
N ALA A 19 26.96 3.95 -4.01
CA ALA A 19 26.15 5.11 -4.38
C ALA A 19 24.73 5.09 -3.76
N LEU A 20 24.19 3.92 -3.44
CA LEU A 20 22.86 3.77 -2.83
C LEU A 20 22.87 3.99 -1.31
N LEU A 21 24.04 3.99 -0.66
CA LEU A 21 24.19 4.11 0.80
C LEU A 21 24.53 5.54 1.27
N THR A 22 24.91 6.45 0.37
CA THR A 22 25.29 7.84 0.73
C THR A 22 24.15 8.85 0.58
N GLY A 23 22.93 8.41 0.27
CA GLY A 23 21.73 9.25 0.16
C GLY A 23 20.99 9.50 1.48
N CYS A 24 21.54 9.11 2.64
CA CYS A 24 20.90 9.29 3.93
C CYS A 24 21.45 10.54 4.66
N SER A 25 20.61 11.57 4.75
CA SER A 25 20.70 12.75 5.64
C SER A 25 21.70 13.87 5.30
N ALA A 26 21.35 14.69 4.30
CA ALA A 26 21.74 16.10 4.30
C ALA A 26 20.68 16.92 5.05
N GLN A 27 20.71 16.88 6.38
CA GLN A 27 19.94 17.83 7.20
C GLN A 27 20.75 19.11 7.34
N ALA A 28 20.57 20.04 6.40
CA ALA A 28 21.06 21.40 6.55
C ALA A 28 20.38 22.03 7.78
N GLN A 29 21.16 22.31 8.82
CA GLN A 29 20.71 23.11 9.96
C GLN A 29 20.75 24.58 9.57
N SER A 30 19.61 25.11 9.12
CA SER A 30 19.40 26.56 9.05
C SER A 30 19.02 27.09 10.45
N PRO A 31 19.40 28.34 10.79
CA PRO A 31 19.15 28.94 12.10
C PRO A 31 17.68 28.90 12.49
N ARG A 32 17.43 28.57 13.76
CA ARG A 32 16.12 28.49 14.39
C ARG A 32 15.46 29.88 14.43
N GLU A 33 14.72 30.24 13.38
CA GLU A 33 13.70 31.27 13.49
C GLU A 33 12.55 30.74 14.34
N LYS A 34 12.18 31.51 15.36
CA LYS A 34 10.98 31.27 16.18
C LYS A 34 9.74 31.51 15.31
N THR A 35 9.37 30.55 14.48
CA THR A 35 8.06 30.53 13.86
C THR A 35 7.05 30.11 14.92
N ALA A 36 6.27 31.09 15.38
CA ALA A 36 5.05 30.88 16.14
C ALA A 36 4.29 29.68 15.54
N GLY A 37 3.90 28.74 16.40
CA GLY A 37 3.40 27.43 16.00
C GLY A 37 2.41 27.53 14.84
N ALA A 38 2.86 27.15 13.66
CA ALA A 38 1.98 26.89 12.54
C ALA A 38 1.10 25.71 12.96
N GLN A 39 -0.15 26.00 13.30
CA GLN A 39 -1.17 24.98 13.43
C GLN A 39 -1.20 24.24 12.10
N ARG A 40 -0.70 22.99 12.09
CA ARG A 40 -0.78 22.13 10.92
C ARG A 40 -2.24 22.09 10.53
N ALA A 41 -2.59 22.67 9.39
CA ALA A 41 -3.90 22.49 8.80
C ALA A 41 -4.14 20.99 8.73
N GLY A 42 -5.18 20.52 9.41
CA GLY A 42 -5.51 19.09 9.45
C GLY A 42 -5.61 18.56 8.03
N LEU A 43 -5.07 17.36 7.80
CA LEU A 43 -5.28 16.61 6.56
C LEU A 43 -6.77 16.64 6.20
N PRO A 44 -7.15 16.71 4.91
CA PRO A 44 -8.54 16.84 4.51
C PRO A 44 -9.36 15.69 5.09
N ARG A 45 -10.17 16.01 6.10
CA ARG A 45 -10.99 15.07 6.87
C ARG A 45 -11.95 14.28 5.97
N ALA A 46 -12.41 14.91 4.89
CA ALA A 46 -13.30 14.32 3.90
C ALA A 46 -12.73 13.04 3.23
N SER A 47 -11.42 12.96 2.96
CA SER A 47 -10.85 11.75 2.35
C SER A 47 -10.74 10.60 3.34
N SER A 48 -10.40 10.90 4.60
CA SER A 48 -10.36 9.89 5.67
C SER A 48 -11.75 9.38 6.06
N GLU A 49 -12.78 10.24 5.99
CA GLU A 49 -14.16 9.88 6.30
C GLU A 49 -14.72 8.94 5.23
N LEU A 50 -14.56 9.27 3.94
CA LEU A 50 -15.00 8.38 2.85
C LEU A 50 -14.33 7.00 2.91
N GLN A 51 -13.03 6.94 3.18
CA GLN A 51 -12.33 5.67 3.36
C GLN A 51 -12.95 4.86 4.52
N SER A 52 -13.15 5.51 5.66
CA SER A 52 -13.71 4.86 6.86
C SER A 52 -15.13 4.34 6.59
N ASP A 53 -15.93 5.10 5.83
CA ASP A 53 -17.28 4.70 5.43
C ASP A 53 -17.27 3.47 4.52
N TYR A 54 -16.37 3.42 3.53
CA TYR A 54 -16.18 2.22 2.70
C TYR A 54 -15.74 1.01 3.52
N GLU A 55 -14.74 1.17 4.40
CA GLU A 55 -14.27 0.08 5.25
C GLU A 55 -15.37 -0.46 6.16
N LYS A 56 -16.23 0.42 6.67
CA LYS A 56 -17.37 0.04 7.50
C LYS A 56 -18.36 -0.80 6.70
N VAL A 57 -18.78 -0.34 5.52
CA VAL A 57 -19.70 -1.10 4.64
C VAL A 57 -19.10 -2.46 4.29
N ILE A 58 -17.80 -2.52 3.98
CA ILE A 58 -17.12 -3.79 3.69
C ILE A 58 -17.22 -4.73 4.89
N LYS A 59 -16.85 -4.27 6.09
CA LYS A 59 -16.90 -5.09 7.31
C LYS A 59 -18.32 -5.58 7.62
N ASP A 60 -19.30 -4.72 7.42
CA ASP A 60 -20.70 -5.01 7.72
C ASP A 60 -21.33 -5.98 6.71
N VAL A 61 -20.94 -5.90 5.43
CA VAL A 61 -21.56 -6.68 4.34
C VAL A 61 -20.82 -7.99 4.04
N LEU A 62 -19.49 -8.04 4.16
CA LEU A 62 -18.69 -9.22 3.78
C LEU A 62 -19.20 -10.55 4.37
N PRO A 63 -19.66 -10.63 5.63
CA PRO A 63 -20.17 -11.88 6.19
C PRO A 63 -21.40 -12.44 5.45
N SER A 64 -22.12 -11.61 4.69
CA SER A 64 -23.29 -12.01 3.91
C SER A 64 -22.95 -12.44 2.48
N VAL A 65 -21.71 -12.24 2.02
CA VAL A 65 -21.28 -12.56 0.65
C VAL A 65 -20.75 -13.97 0.58
N VAL A 66 -21.24 -14.75 -0.39
CA VAL A 66 -20.82 -16.14 -0.63
C VAL A 66 -20.33 -16.31 -2.06
N GLN A 67 -19.45 -17.30 -2.26
CA GLN A 67 -19.10 -17.79 -3.59
C GLN A 67 -20.13 -18.83 -4.04
N ILE A 68 -20.47 -18.81 -5.32
CA ILE A 68 -21.37 -19.79 -5.94
C ILE A 68 -20.62 -20.51 -7.05
N THR A 69 -20.67 -21.84 -7.05
CA THR A 69 -20.18 -22.68 -8.15
C THR A 69 -21.37 -23.35 -8.83
N ALA A 70 -21.50 -23.16 -10.14
CA ALA A 70 -22.61 -23.66 -10.94
C ALA A 70 -22.06 -24.40 -12.18
N GLY A 71 -21.88 -25.72 -12.07
CA GLY A 71 -21.15 -26.50 -13.07
C GLY A 71 -19.72 -25.96 -13.22
N ASP A 72 -19.35 -25.58 -14.44
CA ASP A 72 -18.05 -25.00 -14.76
C ASP A 72 -17.99 -23.47 -14.54
N SER A 73 -19.07 -22.86 -14.03
CA SER A 73 -19.17 -21.41 -13.82
C SER A 73 -18.96 -21.01 -12.35
N LEU A 74 -18.46 -19.78 -12.16
CA LEU A 74 -18.24 -19.17 -10.85
C LEU A 74 -18.98 -17.84 -10.74
N GLY A 75 -19.59 -17.59 -9.58
CA GLY A 75 -20.29 -16.36 -9.27
C GLY A 75 -20.22 -15.98 -7.80
N SER A 76 -20.94 -14.92 -7.45
CA SER A 76 -21.09 -14.46 -6.08
C SER A 76 -22.57 -14.26 -5.77
N GLY A 77 -22.94 -14.44 -4.51
CA GLY A 77 -24.30 -14.18 -4.05
C GLY A 77 -24.33 -13.56 -2.66
N ILE A 78 -25.52 -13.12 -2.26
CA ILE A 78 -25.80 -12.55 -0.95
C ILE A 78 -26.79 -13.45 -0.22
N VAL A 79 -26.46 -13.83 1.02
CA VAL A 79 -27.39 -14.55 1.91
C VAL A 79 -28.56 -13.63 2.24
N TYR A 80 -29.77 -14.07 1.90
CA TYR A 80 -31.00 -13.28 2.04
C TYR A 80 -31.66 -13.46 3.40
N ASP A 81 -31.66 -14.68 3.92
CA ASP A 81 -32.29 -15.04 5.19
C ASP A 81 -31.51 -16.10 5.97
N ASP A 82 -31.96 -16.36 7.19
CA ASP A 82 -31.39 -17.35 8.11
C ASP A 82 -31.71 -18.80 7.74
N LYS A 83 -32.50 -19.01 6.68
CA LYS A 83 -32.83 -20.34 6.13
C LYS A 83 -31.82 -20.77 5.07
N GLY A 84 -30.90 -19.88 4.69
CA GLY A 84 -29.86 -20.14 3.71
C GLY A 84 -30.27 -19.86 2.27
N HIS A 85 -31.33 -19.08 2.02
CA HIS A 85 -31.61 -18.61 0.68
C HIS A 85 -30.57 -17.57 0.23
N VAL A 86 -30.15 -17.64 -1.04
CA VAL A 86 -29.10 -16.78 -1.62
C VAL A 86 -29.61 -16.10 -2.90
N VAL A 87 -29.36 -14.79 -3.01
CA VAL A 87 -29.64 -14.02 -4.23
C VAL A 87 -28.37 -13.91 -5.08
N THR A 88 -28.49 -14.17 -6.38
CA THR A 88 -27.43 -14.06 -7.39
C THR A 88 -27.99 -13.48 -8.70
N ASN A 89 -27.11 -13.03 -9.59
CA ASN A 89 -27.47 -12.82 -10.99
C ASN A 89 -27.75 -14.16 -11.69
N ALA A 90 -28.53 -14.11 -12.77
CA ALA A 90 -28.91 -15.26 -13.59
C ALA A 90 -27.91 -15.53 -14.72
#